data_AF-A0A1N6G135-F1
#
_entry.id   AF-A0A1N6G135-F1
#
_cell.length_a   1.000
_cell.length_b   1.000
_cell.length_c   1.000
_cell.angle_alpha   90.00
_cell.angle_beta   90.00
_cell.angle_gamma   90.00
#
_symmetry.space_group_name_H-M   'P 1'
#
loop_
_entity.id
_entity.type
_entity.pdbx_description
1 polymer ?
#
loop_
_entity_poly.entity_id
_entity_poly.type
_entity_poly.pdbx_seq_one_letter_code
_entity_poly.pdbx_strand_id
1 'polypeptide(L)'
;MISFFRKIRQKLLSQNRVTRYLAYAVGEILLVVIGILIALQINEWNQQRINKKISLQLHQRLLEDFELIEIRTQSSIADATESMELISFALLCFDQKSIPKGEEVKFDLAIRQFYRFTYPALPMATYDEMKSSGKLDLIYNLEVRNQLNAFISLLESTELILGNAGQSIQNNLIYYDKYIRSETNAQSLNLSFSYDFEKMARS
;
A
#
# COMPACT_ATOMS: atom_id res chain seq x y z
N MET A 1 -2.92 -62.03 23.63
CA MET A 1 -1.65 -61.32 23.32
C MET A 1 -0.86 -60.93 24.57
N ILE A 2 -1.47 -60.33 25.60
CA ILE A 2 -0.75 -59.94 26.84
C ILE A 2 -0.08 -61.11 27.58
N SER A 3 -0.69 -62.30 27.61
CA SER A 3 -0.13 -63.48 28.29
C SER A 3 1.10 -64.08 27.59
N PHE A 4 1.18 -63.94 26.25
CA PHE A 4 2.28 -64.45 25.43
C PHE A 4 3.54 -63.61 25.61
N PHE A 5 3.42 -62.29 25.52
CA PHE A 5 4.50 -61.36 25.83
C PHE A 5 4.94 -61.46 27.30
N ARG A 6 4.01 -61.72 28.24
CA ARG A 6 4.35 -61.95 29.65
C ARG A 6 5.24 -63.18 29.85
N LYS A 7 4.94 -64.30 29.18
CA LYS A 7 5.76 -65.53 29.24
C LYS A 7 7.14 -65.34 28.60
N ILE A 8 7.22 -64.63 27.46
CA ILE A 8 8.50 -64.30 26.80
C ILE A 8 9.35 -63.40 27.73
N ARG A 9 8.74 -62.42 28.39
CA ARG A 9 9.40 -61.53 29.35
C ARG A 9 9.95 -62.29 30.55
N GLN A 10 9.19 -63.22 31.13
CA GLN A 10 9.65 -64.06 32.24
C GLN A 10 10.81 -64.99 31.83
N LYS A 11 10.73 -65.60 30.63
CA LYS A 11 11.77 -66.51 30.14
C LYS A 11 13.09 -65.77 29.80
N LEU A 12 13.00 -64.55 29.27
CA LEU A 12 14.16 -63.71 28.95
C LEU A 12 14.81 -63.07 30.20
N LEU A 13 14.00 -62.67 31.19
CA LEU A 13 14.49 -62.23 32.51
C LEU A 13 15.23 -63.36 33.23
N SER A 14 14.81 -64.62 33.07
CA SER A 14 15.49 -65.78 33.65
C SER A 14 16.83 -66.14 32.98
N GLN A 15 17.16 -65.58 31.81
CA GLN A 15 18.33 -65.98 31.01
C GLN A 15 19.53 -65.01 31.08
N ASN A 16 19.56 -64.01 31.98
CA ASN A 16 20.63 -62.97 32.01
C ASN A 16 20.85 -62.25 30.66
N ARG A 17 19.86 -62.27 29.74
CA ARG A 17 19.91 -61.63 28.40
C ARG A 17 19.22 -60.27 28.36
N VAL A 18 18.99 -59.65 29.52
CA VAL A 18 18.35 -58.34 29.67
C VAL A 18 19.06 -57.27 28.83
N THR A 19 20.39 -57.31 28.78
CA THR A 19 21.23 -56.40 27.98
C THR A 19 20.94 -56.49 26.48
N ARG A 20 20.67 -57.67 25.92
CA ARG A 20 20.29 -57.81 24.51
C ARG A 20 18.90 -57.22 24.24
N TYR A 21 17.93 -57.51 25.10
CA TYR A 21 16.58 -56.97 24.95
C TYR A 21 16.53 -55.44 25.06
N LEU A 22 17.29 -54.86 26.00
CA LEU A 22 17.44 -53.41 26.12
C LEU A 22 18.09 -52.81 24.87
N ALA A 23 19.14 -53.42 24.32
CA ALA A 23 19.78 -52.94 23.09
C ALA A 23 18.81 -52.95 21.89
N TYR A 24 17.99 -54.00 21.73
CA TYR A 24 16.98 -54.06 20.67
C TYR A 24 15.86 -53.03 20.86
N ALA A 25 15.35 -52.86 22.08
CA ALA A 25 14.30 -51.88 22.36
C ALA A 25 14.79 -50.43 22.15
N VAL A 26 16.05 -50.13 22.52
CA VAL A 26 16.68 -48.84 22.22
C VAL A 26 16.84 -48.64 20.72
N GLY A 27 17.26 -49.67 19.98
CA GLY A 27 17.34 -49.62 18.52
C GLY A 27 16.00 -49.33 17.84
N GLU A 28 14.92 -49.95 18.32
CA GLU A 28 13.56 -49.72 17.81
C GLU A 28 13.07 -48.29 18.08
N ILE A 29 13.30 -47.78 19.30
CA ILE A 29 12.97 -46.39 19.65
C ILE A 29 13.76 -45.42 18.77
N LEU A 30 15.06 -45.64 18.57
CA LEU A 30 15.89 -44.80 17.69
C LEU A 30 15.39 -44.81 16.25
N LEU A 31 15.01 -45.98 15.71
CA LEU A 31 14.42 -46.09 14.37
C LEU A 31 13.10 -45.31 14.24
N VAL A 32 12.22 -45.42 15.23
CA VAL A 32 10.96 -44.66 15.25
C VAL A 32 11.22 -43.15 15.34
N VAL A 33 12.14 -42.72 16.19
CA VAL A 33 12.52 -41.31 16.35
C VAL A 33 13.09 -40.76 15.04
N ILE A 34 13.99 -41.50 14.37
CA ILE A 34 14.53 -41.11 13.06
C ILE A 34 13.40 -41.00 12.02
N GLY A 35 12.46 -41.95 12.01
CA GLY A 35 11.30 -41.90 11.12
C GLY A 35 10.45 -40.65 11.34
N ILE A 36 10.18 -40.28 12.59
CA ILE A 36 9.42 -39.07 12.94
C ILE A 36 10.18 -37.81 12.53
N LEU A 37 11.48 -37.74 12.81
CA LEU A 37 12.30 -36.58 12.43
C LEU A 37 12.35 -36.38 10.92
N ILE A 38 12.49 -37.46 10.13
CA ILE A 38 12.44 -37.38 8.67
C ILE A 38 11.05 -36.91 8.20
N ALA A 39 9.97 -37.45 8.78
CA ALA A 39 8.61 -37.02 8.42
C ALA A 39 8.39 -35.53 8.70
N LEU A 40 8.84 -35.04 9.87
CA LEU A 40 8.81 -33.62 10.22
C LEU A 40 9.66 -32.78 9.26
N GLN A 41 10.87 -33.25 8.92
CA GLN A 41 11.77 -32.55 8.01
C GLN A 41 11.19 -32.42 6.60
N ILE A 42 10.54 -33.48 6.09
CA ILE A 42 9.86 -33.45 4.78
C ILE A 42 8.70 -32.44 4.80
N ASN A 43 7.91 -32.44 5.88
CA ASN A 43 6.81 -31.49 6.03
C ASN A 43 7.32 -30.04 6.07
N GLU A 44 8.33 -29.76 6.90
CA GLU A 44 8.95 -28.44 7.02
C GLU A 44 9.54 -27.97 5.69
N TRP A 45 10.23 -28.86 4.97
CA TRP A 45 10.78 -28.54 3.64
C TRP A 45 9.69 -28.19 2.61
N ASN A 46 8.57 -28.93 2.61
CA ASN A 46 7.45 -28.60 1.72
C ASN A 46 6.79 -27.26 2.09
N GLN A 47 6.64 -26.95 3.38
CA GLN A 47 6.14 -25.65 3.84
C GLN A 47 7.06 -24.51 3.44
N GLN A 48 8.38 -24.66 3.62
CA GLN A 48 9.36 -23.68 3.18
C GLN A 48 9.32 -23.45 1.67
N ARG A 49 9.13 -24.51 0.87
CA ARG A 49 8.96 -24.40 -0.59
C ARG A 49 7.72 -23.59 -0.95
N ILE A 50 6.59 -23.84 -0.28
CA ILE A 50 5.33 -23.12 -0.51
C ILE A 50 5.49 -21.64 -0.10
N ASN A 51 6.04 -21.38 1.09
CA ASN A 51 6.28 -20.03 1.60
C ASN A 51 7.22 -19.23 0.69
N LYS A 52 8.27 -19.87 0.15
CA LYS A 52 9.16 -19.24 -0.83
C LYS A 52 8.42 -18.85 -2.11
N LYS A 53 7.52 -19.71 -2.61
CA LYS A 53 6.71 -19.38 -3.79
C LYS A 53 5.80 -18.18 -3.53
N ILE A 54 5.11 -18.17 -2.40
CA ILE A 54 4.24 -17.05 -2.00
C ILE A 54 5.07 -15.77 -1.82
N SER A 55 6.23 -15.87 -1.17
CA SER A 55 7.16 -14.75 -0.98
C SER A 55 7.54 -14.14 -2.32
N LEU A 56 7.98 -14.93 -3.31
CA LEU A 56 8.34 -14.41 -4.64
C LEU A 56 7.16 -13.70 -5.34
N GLN A 57 5.96 -14.26 -5.25
CA GLN A 57 4.75 -13.64 -5.82
C GLN A 57 4.42 -12.30 -5.16
N LEU A 58 4.53 -12.22 -3.83
CA LEU A 58 4.31 -10.97 -3.09
C LEU A 58 5.37 -9.92 -3.40
N HIS A 59 6.64 -10.32 -3.54
CA HIS A 59 7.71 -9.38 -3.92
C HIS A 59 7.48 -8.82 -5.33
N GLN A 60 7.05 -9.65 -6.29
CA GLN A 60 6.71 -9.18 -7.62
C GLN A 60 5.56 -8.16 -7.58
N ARG A 61 4.50 -8.46 -6.84
CA ARG A 61 3.36 -7.54 -6.71
C ARG A 61 3.70 -6.25 -5.96
N LEU A 62 4.62 -6.31 -5.00
CA LEU A 62 5.15 -5.09 -4.36
C LEU A 62 5.88 -4.21 -5.38
N LEU A 63 6.66 -4.80 -6.30
CA LEU A 63 7.31 -4.04 -7.37
C LEU A 63 6.28 -3.38 -8.30
N GLU A 64 5.23 -4.11 -8.67
CA GLU A 64 4.12 -3.57 -9.48
C GLU A 64 3.41 -2.40 -8.75
N ASP A 65 3.18 -2.52 -7.44
CA ASP A 65 2.64 -1.43 -6.63
C ASP A 65 3.58 -0.20 -6.61
N PHE A 66 4.90 -0.41 -6.49
CA PHE A 66 5.89 0.68 -6.53
C PHE A 66 5.95 1.37 -7.90
N GLU A 67 5.91 0.63 -9.00
CA GLU A 67 5.85 1.19 -10.36
C GLU A 67 4.61 2.05 -10.55
N LEU A 68 3.46 1.59 -10.05
CA LEU A 68 2.23 2.37 -10.09
C LEU A 68 2.32 3.65 -9.26
N ILE A 69 2.95 3.59 -8.08
CA ILE A 69 3.19 4.77 -7.24
C ILE A 69 4.09 5.77 -7.95
N GLU A 70 5.16 5.31 -8.60
CA GLU A 70 6.06 6.17 -9.35
C GLU A 70 5.31 6.93 -10.46
N ILE A 71 4.55 6.20 -11.29
CA ILE A 71 3.75 6.78 -12.38
C ILE A 71 2.74 7.82 -11.85
N ARG A 72 2.00 7.47 -10.79
CA ARG A 72 1.00 8.36 -10.19
C ARG A 72 1.65 9.61 -9.59
N THR A 73 2.80 9.45 -8.95
CA THR A 73 3.54 10.55 -8.36
C THR A 73 4.05 11.50 -9.43
N GLN A 74 4.62 10.98 -10.52
CA GLN A 74 5.08 11.79 -11.65
C GLN A 74 3.91 12.56 -12.30
N SER A 75 2.77 11.89 -12.54
CA SER A 75 1.56 12.56 -13.05
C SER A 75 1.11 13.66 -12.11
N SER A 76 1.09 13.40 -10.81
CA SER A 76 0.64 14.39 -9.81
C SER A 76 1.56 15.59 -9.71
N ILE A 77 2.88 15.39 -9.88
CA ILE A 77 3.84 16.50 -9.94
C ILE A 77 3.59 17.36 -11.18
N ALA A 78 3.32 16.73 -12.34
CA ALA A 78 3.01 17.46 -13.57
C ALA A 78 1.71 18.28 -13.42
N ASP A 79 0.63 17.65 -12.91
CA ASP A 79 -0.66 18.29 -12.68
C ASP A 79 -0.54 19.46 -11.67
N ALA A 80 0.24 19.28 -10.61
CA ALA A 80 0.50 20.32 -9.62
C ALA A 80 1.29 21.49 -10.23
N THR A 81 2.27 21.21 -11.09
CA THR A 81 3.08 22.24 -11.76
C THR A 81 2.21 23.07 -12.70
N GLU A 82 1.37 22.43 -13.52
CA GLU A 82 0.42 23.13 -14.40
C GLU A 82 -0.57 23.97 -13.59
N SER A 83 -1.09 23.42 -12.48
CA SER A 83 -1.99 24.14 -11.59
C SER A 83 -1.33 25.37 -10.98
N MET A 84 -0.06 25.28 -10.57
CA MET A 84 0.70 26.41 -10.05
C MET A 84 0.91 27.51 -11.09
N GLU A 85 1.20 27.16 -12.35
CA GLU A 85 1.33 28.13 -13.44
C GLU A 85 0.01 28.85 -13.72
N LEU A 86 -1.10 28.11 -13.74
CA LEU A 86 -2.44 28.66 -13.93
C LEU A 86 -2.83 29.60 -12.77
N ILE A 87 -2.63 29.17 -11.52
CA ILE A 87 -2.92 30.01 -10.35
C ILE A 87 -2.07 31.29 -10.39
N SER A 88 -0.78 31.19 -10.72
CA SER A 88 0.11 32.35 -10.86
C SER A 88 -0.38 33.32 -11.94
N PHE A 89 -0.89 32.79 -13.06
CA PHE A 89 -1.49 33.58 -14.13
C PHE A 89 -2.77 34.29 -13.66
N ALA A 90 -3.65 33.61 -12.92
CA ALA A 90 -4.86 34.23 -12.37
C ALA A 90 -4.52 35.37 -11.39
N LEU A 91 -3.53 35.17 -10.50
CA LEU A 91 -3.06 36.21 -9.58
C LEU A 91 -2.57 37.46 -10.32
N LEU A 92 -1.79 37.29 -11.39
CA LEU A 92 -1.35 38.42 -12.22
C LEU A 92 -2.53 39.18 -12.85
N CYS A 93 -3.56 38.46 -13.33
CA CYS A 93 -4.75 39.08 -13.91
C CYS A 93 -5.55 39.85 -12.84
N PHE A 94 -5.62 39.35 -11.61
CA PHE A 94 -6.24 40.05 -10.49
C PHE A 94 -5.49 41.32 -10.11
N ASP A 95 -4.15 41.27 -10.01
CA ASP A 95 -3.32 42.43 -9.71
C ASP A 95 -3.47 43.54 -10.78
N GLN A 96 -3.52 43.13 -12.05
CA GLN A 96 -3.71 44.04 -13.18
C GLN A 96 -5.17 44.45 -13.39
N LYS A 97 -6.11 43.81 -12.69
CA LYS A 97 -7.56 43.97 -12.85
C LYS A 97 -8.04 43.80 -14.30
N SER A 98 -7.35 42.98 -15.08
CA SER A 98 -7.66 42.75 -16.49
C SER A 98 -7.11 41.41 -16.96
N ILE A 99 -7.74 40.85 -17.99
CA ILE A 99 -7.26 39.65 -18.68
C ILE A 99 -6.51 40.10 -19.94
N PRO A 100 -5.29 39.60 -20.20
CA PRO A 100 -4.60 39.84 -21.47
C PRO A 100 -5.46 39.38 -22.66
N LYS A 101 -5.54 40.20 -23.71
CA LYS A 101 -6.35 39.91 -24.89
C LYS A 101 -5.97 38.57 -25.52
N GLY A 102 -6.92 37.65 -25.68
CA GLY A 102 -6.71 36.32 -26.27
C GLY A 102 -6.37 35.22 -25.25
N GLU A 103 -6.25 35.55 -23.96
CA GLU A 103 -5.96 34.61 -22.88
C GLU A 103 -7.21 34.26 -22.04
N GLU A 104 -8.40 34.57 -22.53
CA GLU A 104 -9.66 34.37 -21.78
C GLU A 104 -9.87 32.90 -21.41
N VAL A 105 -9.55 31.98 -22.31
CA VAL A 105 -9.66 30.52 -22.06
C VAL A 105 -8.67 30.07 -20.97
N LYS A 106 -7.45 30.60 -20.98
CA LYS A 106 -6.44 30.28 -19.97
C LYS A 106 -6.86 30.80 -18.60
N PHE A 107 -7.46 31.99 -18.56
CA PHE A 107 -7.99 32.56 -17.33
C PHE A 107 -9.16 31.73 -16.79
N ASP A 108 -10.10 31.32 -17.65
CA ASP A 108 -11.20 30.43 -17.27
C ASP A 108 -10.70 29.09 -16.69
N LEU A 109 -9.67 28.50 -17.30
CA LEU A 109 -9.03 27.29 -16.78
C LEU A 109 -8.37 27.55 -15.42
N ALA A 110 -7.67 28.67 -15.27
CA ALA A 110 -7.00 29.03 -14.03
C ALA A 110 -7.97 29.23 -12.86
N ILE A 111 -9.09 29.92 -13.11
CA ILE A 111 -10.14 30.10 -12.10
C ILE A 111 -10.74 28.75 -11.70
N ARG A 112 -10.98 27.84 -12.64
CA ARG A 112 -11.48 26.49 -12.31
C ARG A 112 -10.48 25.69 -11.46
N GLN A 113 -9.19 25.82 -11.72
CA GLN A 113 -8.15 25.11 -10.97
C GLN A 113 -7.90 25.73 -9.60
N PHE A 114 -8.20 27.01 -9.40
CA PHE A 114 -8.07 27.70 -8.10
C PHE A 114 -8.81 26.98 -6.97
N TYR A 115 -9.92 26.29 -7.31
CA TYR A 115 -10.75 25.57 -6.34
C TYR A 115 -10.41 24.09 -6.17
N ARG A 116 -9.42 23.58 -6.91
CA ARG A 116 -9.13 22.15 -6.96
C ARG A 116 -7.86 21.86 -6.17
N PHE A 117 -8.04 21.14 -5.08
CA PHE A 117 -6.95 20.47 -4.38
C PHE A 117 -7.11 18.97 -4.57
N THR A 118 -6.38 18.42 -5.54
CA THR A 118 -6.35 16.98 -5.82
C THR A 118 -5.00 16.45 -5.41
N TYR A 119 -4.96 15.40 -4.60
CA TYR A 119 -3.76 14.64 -4.32
C TYR A 119 -3.99 13.16 -4.66
N PRO A 120 -2.97 12.45 -5.16
CA PRO A 120 -3.12 11.06 -5.52
C PRO A 120 -3.32 10.21 -4.26
N ALA A 121 -4.30 9.31 -4.28
CA ALA A 121 -4.28 8.16 -3.39
C ALA A 121 -3.22 7.18 -3.90
N LEU A 122 -2.27 6.82 -3.04
CA LEU A 122 -1.16 5.92 -3.35
C LEU A 122 -1.30 4.62 -2.52
N PRO A 123 -2.33 3.80 -2.77
CA PRO A 123 -2.56 2.59 -2.00
C PRO A 123 -1.51 1.53 -2.31
N MET A 124 -1.02 0.84 -1.28
CA MET A 124 -0.11 -0.31 -1.38
C MET A 124 -0.90 -1.59 -1.08
N ALA A 125 -1.72 -2.02 -2.03
CA ALA A 125 -2.65 -3.13 -1.85
C ALA A 125 -1.94 -4.43 -1.44
N THR A 126 -0.74 -4.69 -1.97
CA THR A 126 0.04 -5.87 -1.58
C THR A 126 0.54 -5.78 -0.14
N TYR A 127 0.96 -4.59 0.30
CA TYR A 127 1.34 -4.37 1.70
C TYR A 127 0.16 -4.62 2.64
N ASP A 128 -1.03 -4.10 2.31
CA ASP A 128 -2.24 -4.29 3.10
C ASP A 128 -2.65 -5.77 3.18
N GLU A 129 -2.55 -6.51 2.08
CA GLU A 129 -2.74 -7.96 2.08
C GLU A 129 -1.72 -8.64 3.00
N MET A 130 -0.43 -8.29 2.91
CA MET A 130 0.62 -8.89 3.72
C MET A 130 0.43 -8.62 5.21
N LYS A 131 0.03 -7.40 5.56
CA LYS A 131 -0.26 -6.97 6.94
C LYS A 131 -1.48 -7.71 7.50
N SER A 132 -2.58 -7.76 6.74
CA SER A 132 -3.83 -8.40 7.18
C SER A 132 -3.74 -9.94 7.23
N SER A 133 -2.94 -10.55 6.35
CA SER A 133 -2.77 -12.01 6.30
C SER A 133 -1.60 -12.54 7.15
N GLY A 134 -0.88 -11.67 7.86
CA GLY A 134 0.28 -12.06 8.67
C GLY A 134 1.49 -12.53 7.85
N LYS A 135 1.56 -12.15 6.57
CA LYS A 135 2.60 -12.57 5.62
C LYS A 135 3.78 -11.60 5.52
N LEU A 136 3.79 -10.51 6.29
CA LEU A 136 4.95 -9.60 6.34
C LEU A 136 6.25 -10.33 6.70
N ASP A 137 6.16 -11.43 7.46
CA ASP A 137 7.30 -12.26 7.81
C ASP A 137 7.95 -12.98 6.61
N LEU A 138 7.26 -13.07 5.47
CA LEU A 138 7.78 -13.64 4.23
C LEU A 138 8.78 -12.71 3.52
N ILE A 139 8.94 -11.47 3.98
CA ILE A 139 10.10 -10.62 3.66
C ILE A 139 11.21 -10.98 4.64
N TYR A 140 12.03 -11.96 4.28
CA TYR A 140 13.05 -12.52 5.19
C TYR A 140 14.10 -11.50 5.65
N ASN A 141 14.43 -10.53 4.80
CA ASN A 141 15.36 -9.48 5.15
C ASN A 141 14.68 -8.46 6.08
N LEU A 142 15.09 -8.46 7.35
CA LEU A 142 14.53 -7.58 8.37
C LEU A 142 14.73 -6.09 8.04
N GLU A 143 15.87 -5.72 7.47
CA GLU A 143 16.16 -4.35 7.09
C GLU A 143 15.21 -3.87 5.99
N VAL A 144 15.03 -4.67 4.93
CA VAL A 144 14.07 -4.36 3.86
C VAL A 144 12.65 -4.22 4.40
N ARG A 145 12.26 -5.11 5.33
CA ARG A 145 10.93 -5.05 5.96
C ARG A 145 10.74 -3.76 6.77
N ASN A 146 11.77 -3.33 7.51
CA ASN A 146 11.74 -2.10 8.28
C ASN A 146 11.67 -0.87 7.37
N GLN A 147 12.44 -0.85 6.28
CA GLN A 147 12.40 0.21 5.28
C GLN A 147 11.02 0.30 4.61
N LEU A 148 10.41 -0.83 4.27
CA LEU A 148 9.05 -0.88 3.75
C LEU A 148 8.05 -0.28 4.74
N ASN A 149 8.09 -0.69 6.02
CA ASN A 149 7.21 -0.13 7.05
C ASN A 149 7.39 1.38 7.25
N ALA A 150 8.64 1.86 7.21
CA ALA A 150 8.94 3.28 7.32
C ALA A 150 8.39 4.07 6.13
N PHE A 151 8.53 3.52 4.91
CA PHE A 151 7.95 4.11 3.70
C PHE A 151 6.42 4.18 3.76
N ILE A 152 5.74 3.11 4.19
CA ILE A 152 4.28 3.13 4.36
C ILE A 152 3.85 4.18 5.39
N SER A 153 4.56 4.28 6.52
CA SER A 153 4.27 5.29 7.53
C SER A 153 4.41 6.72 6.98
N LEU A 154 5.40 6.95 6.11
CA LEU A 154 5.57 8.21 5.41
C LEU A 154 4.39 8.50 4.46
N LEU A 155 3.97 7.51 3.66
CA LEU A 155 2.80 7.65 2.77
C LEU A 155 1.53 8.00 3.55
N GLU A 156 1.21 7.25 4.61
CA GLU A 156 0.03 7.50 5.46
C GLU A 156 0.07 8.90 6.07
N SER A 157 1.23 9.33 6.58
CA SER A 157 1.39 10.68 7.15
C SER A 157 1.21 11.79 6.11
N THR A 158 1.70 11.56 4.88
CA THR A 158 1.59 12.50 3.76
C THR A 158 0.14 12.62 3.30
N GLU A 159 -0.54 11.48 3.15
CA GLU A 159 -1.96 11.44 2.77
C GLU A 159 -2.83 12.19 3.78
N LEU A 160 -2.56 12.02 5.07
CA LEU A 160 -3.28 12.73 6.13
C LEU A 160 -3.06 14.25 6.06
N ILE A 161 -1.81 14.69 5.87
CA ILE A 161 -1.48 16.12 5.76
C ILE A 161 -2.15 16.74 4.54
N LEU A 162 -2.04 16.10 3.37
CA LEU A 162 -2.65 16.57 2.14
C LEU A 162 -4.19 16.56 2.24
N GLY A 163 -4.78 15.52 2.84
CA GLY A 163 -6.22 15.47 3.11
C GLY A 163 -6.71 16.64 3.95
N ASN A 164 -6.01 16.95 5.04
CA ASN A 164 -6.33 18.08 5.90
C ASN A 164 -6.15 19.43 5.19
N ALA A 165 -5.11 19.57 4.37
CA ALA A 165 -4.89 20.76 3.55
C ALA A 165 -6.03 20.95 2.54
N GLY A 166 -6.41 19.89 1.83
CA GLY A 166 -7.52 19.90 0.88
C GLY A 166 -8.85 20.29 1.52
N GLN A 167 -9.18 19.71 2.67
CA GLN A 167 -10.39 20.08 3.42
C GLN A 167 -10.36 21.55 3.87
N SER A 168 -9.20 22.03 4.34
CA SER A 168 -9.03 23.42 4.78
C SER A 168 -9.21 24.39 3.61
N ILE A 169 -8.65 24.07 2.44
CA ILE A 169 -8.82 24.83 1.21
C ILE A 169 -10.30 24.86 0.82
N GLN A 170 -10.97 23.71 0.75
CA GLN A 170 -12.38 23.61 0.38
C GLN A 170 -13.29 24.43 1.31
N ASN A 171 -13.06 24.39 2.61
CA ASN A 171 -13.86 25.13 3.60
C ASN A 171 -13.64 26.65 3.52
N ASN A 172 -12.44 27.09 3.12
CA ASN A 172 -12.09 28.51 3.02
C ASN A 172 -12.32 29.11 1.63
N LEU A 173 -12.61 28.32 0.60
CA LEU A 173 -12.79 28.83 -0.77
C LEU A 173 -14.17 29.44 -1.08
N ILE A 174 -15.08 29.49 -0.10
CA ILE A 174 -16.46 30.02 -0.25
C ILE A 174 -16.49 31.53 -0.63
N TYR A 175 -15.36 32.24 -0.59
CA TYR A 175 -15.34 33.71 -0.73
C TYR A 175 -15.45 34.26 -2.16
N TYR A 176 -15.03 33.53 -3.20
CA TYR A 176 -14.95 34.08 -4.56
C TYR A 176 -16.14 33.69 -5.47
N ASP A 177 -16.89 32.63 -5.14
CA ASP A 177 -18.05 32.16 -5.93
C ASP A 177 -19.10 33.25 -6.16
N LYS A 178 -19.29 34.16 -5.19
CA LYS A 178 -20.23 35.30 -5.32
C LYS A 178 -19.88 36.29 -6.45
N TYR A 179 -18.66 36.23 -6.99
CA TYR A 179 -18.17 37.15 -8.01
C TYR A 179 -17.92 36.48 -9.36
N ILE A 180 -18.23 35.19 -9.49
CA ILE A 180 -18.15 34.42 -10.73
C ILE A 180 -19.56 34.00 -11.13
N ARG A 181 -19.96 34.27 -12.37
CA ARG A 181 -21.22 33.72 -12.92
C ARG A 181 -20.91 32.83 -14.10
N SER A 182 -21.42 31.60 -14.06
CA SER A 182 -21.39 30.68 -15.20
C SER A 182 -22.72 30.74 -15.95
N GLU A 183 -22.66 30.87 -17.27
CA GLU A 183 -23.81 30.77 -18.16
C GLU A 183 -23.61 29.56 -19.08
N THR A 184 -24.60 28.67 -19.12
CA THR A 184 -24.60 27.53 -20.03
C THR A 184 -25.54 27.84 -21.19
N ASN A 185 -25.00 27.84 -22.41
CA ASN A 185 -25.84 27.90 -23.59
C ASN A 185 -26.56 26.55 -23.77
N ALA A 186 -27.88 26.54 -23.64
CA ALA A 186 -28.67 25.30 -23.68
C ALA A 186 -28.68 24.58 -25.05
N GLN A 187 -28.29 25.26 -26.14
CA GLN A 187 -28.28 24.69 -27.49
C GLN A 187 -26.90 24.18 -27.89
N SER A 188 -25.84 24.91 -27.56
CA SER A 188 -24.45 24.50 -27.87
C SER A 188 -23.78 23.73 -26.75
N LEU A 189 -24.36 23.71 -25.54
CA LEU A 189 -23.76 23.20 -24.30
C LEU A 189 -22.43 23.89 -23.93
N ASN A 190 -22.13 25.04 -24.54
CA ASN A 190 -20.95 25.82 -24.20
C ASN A 190 -21.16 26.52 -22.86
N LEU A 191 -20.10 26.49 -22.04
CA LEU A 191 -20.05 27.20 -20.76
C LEU A 191 -19.24 28.49 -20.94
N SER A 192 -19.81 29.63 -20.58
CA SER A 192 -19.12 30.93 -20.53
C SER A 192 -19.15 31.51 -19.12
N PHE A 193 -18.18 32.34 -18.78
CA PHE A 193 -18.08 32.96 -17.46
C PHE A 193 -18.04 34.49 -17.54
N SER A 194 -18.56 35.13 -16.50
CA SER A 194 -18.37 36.56 -16.26
C SER A 194 -17.86 36.81 -14.84
N TYR A 195 -17.03 37.86 -14.69
CA TYR A 195 -16.22 38.10 -13.50
C TYR A 195 -16.34 39.56 -13.03
N ASP A 196 -16.42 39.80 -11.71
CA ASP A 196 -16.36 41.14 -11.11
C ASP A 196 -14.98 41.40 -10.49
N PHE A 197 -14.01 41.77 -11.33
CA PHE A 197 -12.60 41.96 -10.94
C PHE A 197 -12.40 42.99 -9.81
N GLU A 198 -13.17 44.08 -9.79
CA GLU A 198 -13.05 45.11 -8.76
C GLU A 198 -13.42 44.58 -7.36
N LYS A 199 -14.39 43.66 -7.27
CA LYS A 199 -14.75 43.03 -6.00
C LYS A 199 -13.87 41.85 -5.65
N MET A 200 -13.40 41.10 -6.63
CA MET A 200 -12.46 39.98 -6.42
C MET A 200 -11.11 40.46 -5.91
N ALA A 201 -10.60 41.60 -6.40
CA ALA A 201 -9.32 42.16 -5.97
C ALA A 201 -9.33 42.78 -4.55
N ARG A 202 -10.50 42.92 -3.91
CA ARG A 202 -10.67 43.57 -2.58
C ARG A 202 -10.96 42.59 -1.44
N SER A 203 -11.09 41.29 -1.72
CA SER A 203 -11.40 40.23 -0.76
C SER A 203 -10.24 39.27 -0.60
#